data_AF-A0A8T4STW6-F1
#
_entry.id   AF-A0A8T4STW6-F1
#
_cell.length_a   1.000
_cell.length_b   1.000
_cell.length_c   1.000
_cell.angle_alpha   90.00
_cell.angle_beta   90.00
_cell.angle_gamma   90.00
#
_symmetry.space_group_name_H-M   'P 1'
#
loop_
_entity.id
_entity.type
_entity.pdbx_description
1 polymer ?
#
loop_
_entity_poly.entity_id
_entity_poly.type
_entity_poly.pdbx_seq_one_letter_code
_entity_poly.pdbx_strand_id
1 'polypeptide(L)' 'MKKTNDSSVTFKCPNCLKAHIVRNRHERAAGIKYTCGQCGFTGPN' A
#
# COMPACT_ATOMS: atom_id res chain seq x y z
N MET A 1 -20.93 -8.39 -14.07
CA MET A 1 -19.52 -8.00 -14.28
C MET A 1 -19.25 -6.71 -13.51
N LYS A 2 -18.62 -6.78 -12.33
CA LYS A 2 -18.24 -5.55 -11.58
C LYS A 2 -16.96 -4.99 -12.21
N LYS A 3 -17.08 -3.93 -13.00
CA LYS A 3 -15.94 -3.08 -13.37
C LYS A 3 -15.60 -2.22 -12.14
N THR A 4 -14.85 -2.77 -11.21
CA THR A 4 -14.21 -1.95 -10.17
C THR A 4 -12.97 -1.34 -10.80
N ASN A 5 -13.02 -0.03 -11.08
CA ASN A 5 -11.82 0.78 -11.28
C ASN A 5 -11.03 0.81 -9.96
N ASP A 6 -10.44 -0.33 -9.59
CA ASP A 6 -9.59 -0.43 -8.42
C ASP A 6 -8.25 0.19 -8.80
N SER A 7 -8.17 1.51 -8.63
CA SER A 7 -6.92 2.27 -8.79
C SER A 7 -6.00 1.98 -7.60
N SER A 8 -5.66 0.71 -7.38
CA SER A 8 -4.59 0.31 -6.48
C SER A 8 -3.24 0.72 -7.06
N VAL A 9 -2.37 1.24 -6.21
CA VAL A 9 -0.96 1.45 -6.54
C VAL A 9 -0.14 0.38 -5.84
N THR A 10 0.87 -0.13 -6.55
CA THR A 10 1.80 -1.12 -6.03
C THR A 10 3.20 -0.56 -6.09
N PHE A 11 3.93 -0.59 -4.99
CA PHE A 11 5.31 -0.09 -4.90
C PHE A 11 6.13 -0.96 -3.94
N LYS A 12 7.46 -0.90 -4.05
CA LYS A 12 8.34 -1.62 -3.10
C LYS A 12 8.41 -0.89 -1.77
N CYS A 13 8.50 -1.65 -0.68
CA CYS A 13 8.70 -1.09 0.65
C CYS A 13 9.94 -0.17 0.66
N PRO A 14 9.83 1.10 1.09
CA PRO A 14 10.94 2.05 1.05
C PRO A 14 12.06 1.70 2.04
N ASN A 15 11.78 0.89 3.06
CA ASN A 15 12.76 0.50 4.07
C ASN A 15 13.59 -0.71 3.66
N CYS A 16 12.94 -1.82 3.29
CA CYS A 16 13.66 -3.07 3.03
C CYS A 16 13.73 -3.47 1.55
N LEU A 17 12.93 -2.87 0.67
CA LEU A 17 12.84 -3.17 -0.77
C LEU A 17 12.47 -4.64 -1.11
N LYS A 18 12.18 -5.48 -0.11
CA LYS A 18 11.88 -6.92 -0.26
C LYS A 18 10.40 -7.20 -0.53
N ALA A 19 9.50 -6.42 0.07
CA ALA A 19 8.06 -6.59 -0.07
C ALA A 19 7.45 -5.55 -1.03
N HIS A 20 6.43 -5.96 -1.78
CA HIS A 20 5.53 -5.02 -2.43
C HIS A 20 4.40 -4.63 -1.48
N ILE A 21 4.12 -3.33 -1.43
CA ILE A 21 2.99 -2.75 -0.73
C ILE A 21 1.95 -2.40 -1.78
N VAL A 22 0.73 -2.88 -1.59
CA VAL A 22 -0.43 -2.54 -2.40
C VAL A 22 -1.30 -1.60 -1.57
N ARG A 23 -1.67 -0.47 -2.15
CA ARG A 23 -2.59 0.48 -1.52
C ARG A 23 -3.69 0.88 -2.47
N ASN A 24 -4.93 0.66 -2.06
CA ASN A 24 -6.08 1.07 -2.83
C ASN A 24 -6.28 2.60 -2.75
N ARG A 25 -7.18 3.13 -3.58
CA ARG A 25 -7.48 4.57 -3.60
C ARG A 25 -8.04 5.07 -2.27
N HIS A 26 -8.90 4.28 -1.62
CA HIS A 26 -9.56 4.67 -0.37
C HIS A 26 -8.54 4.84 0.77
N GLU A 27 -7.64 3.88 0.94
CA GLU A 27 -6.59 3.92 1.97
C GLU A 27 -5.69 5.14 1.80
N ARG A 28 -5.29 5.44 0.56
CA ARG A 28 -4.48 6.63 0.24
C ARG A 28 -5.23 7.93 0.52
N ALA A 29 -6.50 8.00 0.14
CA ALA A 29 -7.35 9.17 0.36
C ALA A 29 -7.65 9.41 1.85
N ALA A 30 -7.81 8.33 2.62
CA ALA A 30 -8.08 8.38 4.06
C ALA A 30 -6.80 8.47 4.91
N GLY A 31 -5.60 8.44 4.30
CA GLY A 31 -4.33 8.51 5.04
C GLY A 31 -4.09 7.30 5.96
N ILE A 32 -4.60 6.13 5.61
CA ILE A 32 -4.48 4.92 6.43
C ILE A 32 -3.02 4.46 6.41
N LYS A 33 -2.41 4.22 7.57
CA LYS A 33 -1.02 3.71 7.61
C LYS A 33 -0.92 2.31 6.99
N TYR A 34 0.22 1.99 6.38
CA TYR A 34 0.53 0.63 5.92
C TYR A 34 1.72 0.07 6.67
N THR A 35 1.71 -1.25 6.89
CA THR A 35 2.81 -1.96 7.53
C THR A 35 3.43 -2.96 6.58
N CYS A 36 4.75 -2.90 6.43
CA CYS A 36 5.50 -3.87 5.65
C CYS A 36 5.58 -5.21 6.39
N GLY A 37 5.05 -6.27 5.79
CA GLY A 37 5.10 -7.63 6.35
C GLY A 37 6.49 -8.28 6.39
N GLN A 38 7.55 -7.62 5.92
CA GLN A 38 8.92 -8.17 5.93
C GLN A 38 9.85 -7.48 6.95
N CYS A 39 9.68 -6.18 7.17
CA CYS A 39 10.56 -5.43 8.07
C CYS A 39 9.79 -4.70 9.19
N GLY A 40 8.46 -4.81 9.24
CA GLY A 40 7.62 -4.15 10.23
C GLY A 40 7.51 -2.63 10.07
N PHE A 41 8.11 -2.03 9.03
CA PHE A 41 8.02 -0.59 8.78
C PHE A 41 6.57 -0.13 8.61
N THR A 42 6.16 0.87 9.37
CA THR A 42 4.84 1.51 9.26
C THR A 42 4.98 2.90 8.63
N GLY A 43 4.44 3.06 7.41
CA GLY A 43 4.47 4.32 6.67
C GLY A 43 3.27 5.23 6.98
N PRO A 44 3.43 6.56 6.93
CA PRO A 44 2.37 7.52 7.28
C PRO A 44 1.30 7.70 6.19
N ASN A 45 1.63 7.53 4.90
CA ASN A 45 0.71 7.43 3.75
C ASN A 45 1.51 7.04 2.50
#